data_AF-A0A957VPQ3-F1
#
_entry.id   AF-A0A957VPQ3-F1
#
_cell.length_a   1.000
_cell.length_b   1.000
_cell.length_c   1.000
_cell.angle_alpha   90.00
_cell.angle_beta   90.00
_cell.angle_gamma   90.00
#
_symmetry.space_group_name_H-M   'P 1'
#
loop_
_entity.id
_entity.type
_entity.pdbx_description
1 polymer ?
#
loop_
_entity_poly.entity_id
_entity_poly.type
_entity_poly.pdbx_seq_one_letter_code
_entity_poly.pdbx_strand_id
1 'polypeptide(L)'
;MRTVFWGTDSLFSHAALAGCLAAHVEVAAVFVYDRGVGAATPVDPPAASGDDVPLLTPFVQRTTTTLAWQRAIPVWRVGDVRHEATAQTLTALAADVAWVACFPRRLPPSLLAVPRYGFLNVHPSLLPFYRGP
;
A
#
# COMPACT_ATOMS: atom_id res chain seq x y z
N MET A 1 -6.83 -12.76 10.08
CA MET A 1 -5.53 -12.11 10.32
C MET A 1 -5.60 -10.77 9.62
N ARG A 2 -5.48 -9.70 10.37
CA ARG A 2 -5.64 -8.34 9.87
C ARG A 2 -4.32 -7.87 9.27
N THR A 3 -4.32 -7.45 8.01
CA THR A 3 -3.06 -7.06 7.33
C THR A 3 -3.10 -5.63 6.82
N VAL A 4 -1.92 -5.07 6.55
CA VAL A 4 -1.79 -3.80 5.81
C VAL A 4 -0.82 -3.97 4.65
N PHE A 5 -1.11 -3.31 3.54
CA PHE A 5 -0.27 -3.34 2.35
C PHE A 5 0.55 -2.06 2.22
N TRP A 6 1.81 -2.19 1.78
CA TRP A 6 2.71 -1.08 1.49
C TRP A 6 3.26 -1.21 0.07
N GLY A 7 3.11 -0.18 -0.76
CA GLY A 7 3.59 -0.23 -2.13
C GLY A 7 3.62 1.11 -2.86
N THR A 8 3.58 1.02 -4.18
CA THR A 8 3.49 2.17 -5.10
C THR A 8 2.27 2.00 -6.01
N ASP A 9 1.96 2.99 -6.84
CA ASP A 9 0.97 2.85 -7.92
C ASP A 9 1.54 2.12 -9.15
N SER A 10 2.48 1.19 -8.94
CA SER A 10 3.04 0.35 -9.99
C SER A 10 2.14 -0.85 -10.31
N LEU A 11 2.30 -1.41 -11.52
CA LEU A 11 1.59 -2.62 -11.93
C LEU A 11 1.89 -3.83 -11.03
N PHE A 12 3.12 -3.94 -10.52
CA PHE A 12 3.51 -5.06 -9.65
C PHE A 12 2.86 -4.95 -8.27
N SER A 13 2.90 -3.77 -7.63
CA SER A 13 2.18 -3.52 -6.37
C SER A 13 0.68 -3.78 -6.52
N HIS A 14 0.08 -3.30 -7.62
CA HIS A 14 -1.31 -3.56 -7.95
C HIS A 14 -1.59 -5.07 -8.07
N ALA A 15 -0.77 -5.82 -8.82
CA ALA A 15 -0.95 -7.26 -9.00
C ALA A 15 -0.82 -8.03 -7.68
N ALA A 16 0.13 -7.67 -6.82
CA ALA A 16 0.28 -8.26 -5.49
C ALA A 16 -0.98 -8.03 -4.63
N LEU A 17 -1.48 -6.80 -4.60
CA LEU A 17 -2.73 -6.48 -3.89
C LEU A 17 -3.95 -7.20 -4.47
N ALA A 18 -4.10 -7.22 -5.79
CA ALA A 18 -5.19 -7.92 -6.44
C ALA A 18 -5.18 -9.42 -6.09
N GLY A 19 -4.01 -10.06 -6.10
CA GLY A 19 -3.86 -11.47 -5.73
C GLY A 19 -4.25 -11.75 -4.28
N CYS A 20 -3.78 -10.94 -3.33
CA CYS A 20 -4.15 -11.08 -1.92
C CYS A 20 -5.66 -10.89 -1.70
N LEU A 21 -6.26 -9.89 -2.34
CA LEU A 21 -7.70 -9.65 -2.25
C LEU A 21 -8.52 -10.77 -2.87
N ALA A 22 -8.06 -11.36 -3.98
CA ALA A 22 -8.69 -12.52 -4.59
C ALA A 22 -8.60 -13.77 -3.69
N ALA A 23 -7.54 -13.88 -2.89
CA ALA A 23 -7.39 -14.91 -1.87
C ALA A 23 -8.11 -14.59 -0.55
N HIS A 24 -8.97 -13.57 -0.52
CA HIS A 24 -9.73 -13.13 0.66
C HIS A 24 -8.85 -12.74 1.87
N VAL A 25 -7.64 -12.25 1.62
CA VAL A 25 -6.81 -11.64 2.68
C VAL A 25 -7.48 -10.35 3.14
N GLU A 26 -7.67 -10.22 4.46
CA GLU A 26 -8.17 -8.99 5.06
C GLU A 26 -7.09 -7.90 5.01
N VAL A 27 -7.36 -6.81 4.27
CA VAL A 27 -6.48 -5.65 4.15
C VAL A 27 -7.15 -4.44 4.81
N ALA A 28 -6.65 -4.06 5.97
CA ALA A 28 -7.16 -2.95 6.78
C ALA A 28 -6.88 -1.57 6.17
N ALA A 29 -5.74 -1.43 5.50
CA ALA A 29 -5.33 -0.20 4.84
C ALA A 29 -4.23 -0.47 3.81
N VAL A 30 -4.10 0.46 2.87
CA VAL A 30 -3.04 0.49 1.85
C VAL A 30 -2.21 1.75 2.04
N PHE A 31 -0.89 1.60 2.13
CA PHE A 31 0.08 2.68 2.16
C PHE A 31 0.77 2.79 0.80
N VAL A 32 0.66 3.95 0.15
CA VAL A 32 1.29 4.24 -1.14
C VAL A 32 2.40 5.27 -0.93
N TYR A 33 3.57 5.01 -1.48
CA TYR A 33 4.68 5.94 -1.39
C TYR A 33 4.40 7.23 -2.18
N ASP A 34 4.57 8.38 -1.53
CA ASP A 34 4.55 9.70 -2.17
C ASP A 34 5.74 10.53 -1.66
N ARG A 35 6.60 10.98 -2.58
CA ARG A 35 7.80 11.77 -2.23
C ARG A 35 7.43 13.14 -1.66
N GLY A 36 6.29 13.72 -2.04
CA GLY A 36 5.87 15.06 -1.64
C GLY A 36 5.27 15.14 -0.23
N VAL A 37 5.09 14.00 0.44
CA VAL A 37 4.39 13.91 1.74
C VAL A 37 5.38 13.56 2.86
N GLY A 38 5.16 14.09 4.06
CA GLY A 38 5.92 13.73 5.25
C GLY A 38 5.40 12.42 5.87
N ALA A 39 4.73 12.56 7.01
CA ALA A 39 4.06 11.46 7.71
C ALA A 39 2.94 10.81 6.87
N ALA A 40 2.45 9.64 7.31
CA ALA A 40 1.28 9.03 6.72
C ALA A 40 0.05 9.96 6.79
N THR A 41 -0.59 10.21 5.65
CA THR A 41 -1.82 11.02 5.55
C THR A 41 -2.88 10.28 4.74
N PRO A 42 -4.17 10.33 5.14
CA PRO A 42 -5.24 9.68 4.39
C PRO A 42 -5.42 10.32 3.01
N VAL A 43 -5.90 9.53 2.06
CA VAL A 43 -6.22 9.97 0.70
C VAL A 43 -7.63 9.53 0.34
N ASP A 44 -8.49 10.52 0.13
CA ASP A 44 -9.86 10.28 -0.29
C ASP A 44 -9.92 10.02 -1.80
N PRO A 45 -10.87 9.17 -2.25
CA PRO A 45 -11.17 9.06 -3.67
C PRO A 45 -11.58 10.44 -4.22
N PRO A 46 -11.25 10.74 -5.48
CA PRO A 46 -11.72 11.98 -6.10
C PRO A 46 -13.25 12.03 -6.05
N ALA A 47 -13.80 13.23 -5.85
CA ALA A 47 -15.25 13.42 -5.91
C ALA A 47 -15.78 12.93 -7.27
N ALA A 48 -16.90 12.21 -7.26
CA ALA A 48 -17.58 11.82 -8.49
C ALA A 48 -17.92 13.09 -9.27
N SER A 49 -17.44 13.18 -10.52
CA SER A 49 -17.73 14.31 -11.39
C SER A 49 -19.12 14.06 -11.99
N GLY A 50 -20.03 15.02 -11.90
CA GLY A 50 -21.40 14.88 -12.43
C GLY A 50 -21.49 14.61 -13.94
N ASP A 51 -20.38 14.78 -14.67
CA ASP A 51 -20.21 14.46 -16.10
C ASP A 51 -19.44 13.14 -16.30
N ASP A 52 -19.70 12.12 -15.48
CA ASP A 52 -19.21 10.76 -15.66
C ASP A 52 -19.87 10.12 -16.90
N VAL A 53 -19.50 10.61 -18.09
CA VAL A 53 -19.36 9.72 -19.23
C VAL A 53 -18.36 8.67 -18.76
N PRO A 54 -18.73 7.38 -18.68
CA PRO A 54 -17.74 6.35 -18.41
C PRO A 54 -16.77 6.45 -19.57
N LEU A 55 -15.62 7.09 -19.33
CA LEU A 55 -14.52 7.02 -20.27
C LEU A 55 -14.20 5.53 -20.34
N LEU A 56 -14.71 4.88 -21.39
CA LEU A 56 -14.23 3.61 -21.92
C LEU A 56 -12.80 3.82 -22.44
N THR A 57 -11.95 4.52 -21.68
CA THR A 57 -10.54 4.60 -21.97
C THR A 57 -9.94 3.32 -21.41
N PRO A 58 -9.42 2.41 -22.26
CA PRO A 58 -8.63 1.26 -21.81
C PRO A 58 -7.33 1.67 -21.05
N PHE A 59 -7.16 2.97 -20.80
CA PHE A 59 -6.02 3.62 -20.16
C PHE A 59 -6.33 4.20 -18.77
N VAL A 60 -7.52 3.97 -18.18
CA VAL A 60 -7.67 4.21 -16.73
C VAL A 60 -6.64 3.34 -16.03
N GLN A 61 -5.57 3.96 -15.55
CA GLN A 61 -4.44 3.24 -14.99
C GLN A 61 -4.93 2.39 -13.82
N ARG A 62 -4.70 1.08 -13.91
CA ARG A 62 -4.92 0.15 -12.81
C ARG A 62 -3.82 0.40 -11.79
N THR A 63 -4.11 1.26 -10.82
CA THR A 63 -3.20 1.64 -9.76
C THR A 63 -3.58 0.93 -8.46
N THR A 64 -2.62 0.77 -7.56
CA THR A 64 -2.90 0.23 -6.23
C THR A 64 -3.96 1.08 -5.52
N THR A 65 -3.86 2.41 -5.62
CA THR A 65 -4.80 3.36 -5.03
C THR A 65 -6.23 3.15 -5.54
N THR A 66 -6.43 3.08 -6.86
CA THR A 66 -7.77 2.90 -7.44
C THR A 66 -8.38 1.54 -7.08
N LEU A 67 -7.58 0.46 -7.07
CA LEU A 67 -8.02 -0.86 -6.62
C LEU A 67 -8.46 -0.84 -5.14
N ALA A 68 -7.71 -0.17 -4.28
CA ALA A 68 -8.05 -0.05 -2.86
C ALA A 68 -9.38 0.69 -2.66
N TRP A 69 -9.57 1.83 -3.31
CA TRP A 69 -10.83 2.59 -3.26
C TRP A 69 -12.03 1.81 -3.80
N GLN A 70 -11.87 1.08 -4.90
CA GLN A 70 -12.92 0.19 -5.45
C GLN A 70 -13.37 -0.89 -4.47
N ARG A 71 -12.52 -1.25 -3.50
CA ARG A 71 -12.80 -2.22 -2.44
C ARG A 71 -13.12 -1.58 -1.10
N ALA A 72 -13.32 -0.25 -1.07
CA ALA A 72 -13.53 0.54 0.13
C ALA A 72 -12.42 0.36 1.19
N ILE A 73 -11.18 0.12 0.75
CA ILE A 73 -10.01 0.01 1.62
C ILE A 73 -9.40 1.42 1.77
N PRO A 74 -9.18 1.91 3.01
CA PRO A 74 -8.52 3.19 3.24
C PRO A 74 -7.13 3.26 2.62
N VAL A 75 -6.84 4.36 1.94
CA VAL A 75 -5.53 4.63 1.35
C VAL A 75 -4.82 5.73 2.13
N TRP A 76 -3.54 5.50 2.40
CA TRP A 76 -2.64 6.45 3.05
C TRP A 76 -1.46 6.72 2.11
N ARG A 77 -1.09 7.99 1.97
CA ARG A 77 0.19 8.37 1.36
C ARG A 77 1.23 8.52 2.43
N VAL A 78 2.46 8.12 2.13
CA VAL A 78 3.59 8.23 3.06
C VAL A 78 4.86 8.53 2.28
N GLY A 79 5.60 9.55 2.70
CA GLY A 79 6.94 9.81 2.16
C GLY A 79 8.03 9.45 3.16
N ASP A 80 7.93 9.95 4.40
CA ASP A 80 8.89 9.64 5.47
C ASP A 80 8.38 8.55 6.43
N VAL A 81 8.95 7.36 6.26
CA VAL A 81 8.69 6.19 7.11
C VAL A 81 9.34 6.24 8.48
N ARG A 82 10.21 7.23 8.74
CA ARG A 82 10.80 7.45 10.07
C ARG A 82 9.98 8.38 10.94
N HIS A 83 8.99 9.06 10.36
CA HIS A 83 8.15 9.97 11.09
C HIS A 83 7.31 9.22 12.13
N GLU A 84 7.27 9.70 13.38
CA GLU A 84 6.58 9.01 14.48
C GLU A 84 5.08 8.81 14.19
N ALA A 85 4.43 9.83 13.66
CA ALA A 85 3.03 9.74 13.23
C ALA A 85 2.75 8.62 12.21
N THR A 86 3.73 8.24 11.37
CA THR A 86 3.60 7.07 10.47
C THR A 86 3.50 5.78 11.27
N ALA A 87 4.34 5.60 12.29
CA ALA A 87 4.28 4.44 13.17
C ALA A 87 3.00 4.44 14.01
N GLN A 88 2.58 5.59 14.55
CA GLN A 88 1.33 5.72 15.30
C GLN A 88 0.11 5.34 14.44
N THR A 89 0.07 5.78 13.19
CA THR A 89 -0.96 5.39 12.22
C THR A 89 -0.98 3.87 12.01
N LEU A 90 0.19 3.26 11.79
CA LEU A 90 0.29 1.81 11.63
C LEU A 90 -0.15 1.05 12.89
N THR A 91 0.21 1.53 14.08
CA THR A 91 -0.20 0.95 15.36
C THR A 91 -1.71 1.00 15.54
N ALA A 92 -2.35 2.13 15.21
CA ALA A 92 -3.80 2.31 15.33
C ALA A 92 -4.59 1.35 14.43
N LEU A 93 -4.01 0.90 13.31
CA LEU A 93 -4.63 -0.07 12.42
C LEU A 93 -4.67 -1.49 12.99
N ALA A 94 -3.90 -1.77 14.06
CA ALA A 94 -3.84 -3.07 14.74
C ALA A 94 -3.57 -4.25 13.77
N ALA A 95 -2.61 -4.08 12.86
CA ALA A 95 -2.24 -5.10 11.90
C ALA A 95 -1.43 -6.23 12.54
N ASP A 96 -1.80 -7.48 12.25
CA ASP A 96 -1.01 -8.65 12.61
C ASP A 96 0.27 -8.75 11.75
N VAL A 97 0.14 -8.48 10.45
CA VAL A 97 1.23 -8.51 9.45
C VAL A 97 1.14 -7.27 8.58
N ALA A 98 2.28 -6.64 8.31
CA ALA A 98 2.41 -5.76 7.16
C ALA A 98 3.08 -6.51 6.02
N TRP A 99 2.72 -6.21 4.79
CA TRP A 99 3.41 -6.78 3.63
C TRP A 99 3.63 -5.71 2.57
N VAL A 100 4.73 -5.85 1.86
CA VAL A 100 5.29 -4.77 1.04
C VAL A 100 5.64 -5.27 -0.35
N ALA A 101 5.34 -4.49 -1.39
CA ALA A 101 5.71 -4.77 -2.77
C ALA A 101 6.07 -3.47 -3.49
N CYS A 102 7.27 -3.40 -4.08
CA CYS A 102 7.79 -2.21 -4.78
C CYS A 102 7.68 -0.91 -3.96
N PHE A 103 8.00 -0.94 -2.67
CA PHE A 103 8.09 0.26 -1.83
C PHE A 103 9.54 0.76 -1.78
N PRO A 104 9.82 2.01 -2.17
CA PRO A 104 11.20 2.44 -2.46
C PRO A 104 12.00 2.88 -1.22
N ARG A 105 11.38 2.94 -0.04
CA ARG A 105 12.04 3.36 1.19
C ARG A 105 12.41 2.15 2.04
N ARG A 106 13.64 2.15 2.57
CA ARG A 106 14.03 1.22 3.63
C ARG A 106 13.23 1.53 4.90
N LEU A 107 12.50 0.53 5.38
CA LEU A 107 11.69 0.62 6.59
C LEU A 107 12.60 0.57 7.84
N PRO A 108 12.45 1.49 8.81
CA PRO A 108 13.26 1.48 10.02
C PRO A 108 12.84 0.34 10.98
N PRO A 109 13.73 -0.15 11.85
CA PRO A 109 13.41 -1.21 12.82
C PRO A 109 12.20 -0.89 13.70
N SER A 110 12.04 0.37 14.11
CA SER A 110 10.89 0.83 14.92
C SER A 110 9.56 0.57 14.23
N LEU A 111 9.48 0.77 12.91
CA LEU A 111 8.27 0.53 12.12
C LEU A 111 8.07 -0.97 11.86
N LEU A 112 9.17 -1.70 11.57
CA LEU A 112 9.14 -3.14 11.35
C LEU A 112 8.61 -3.93 12.55
N ALA A 113 8.81 -3.41 13.76
CA ALA A 113 8.37 -4.02 15.01
C ALA A 113 6.89 -3.76 15.36
N VAL A 114 6.19 -2.88 14.62
CA VAL A 114 4.80 -2.51 14.94
C VAL A 114 3.83 -3.68 14.72
N PRO A 115 3.80 -4.34 13.54
CA PRO A 115 2.92 -5.49 13.35
C PRO A 115 3.46 -6.69 14.15
N ARG A 116 2.56 -7.46 14.76
CA ARG A 116 2.90 -8.62 15.61
C ARG A 116 3.88 -9.60 14.95
N TYR A 117 3.72 -9.84 13.66
CA TYR A 117 4.53 -10.77 12.87
C TYR A 117 5.46 -10.05 11.89
N GLY A 118 5.61 -8.73 12.02
CA GLY A 118 6.52 -7.91 11.23
C GLY A 118 6.08 -7.68 9.78
N PHE A 119 7.07 -7.55 8.89
CA PHE A 119 6.89 -7.23 7.49
C PHE A 119 7.29 -8.40 6.58
N LEU A 120 6.42 -8.76 5.64
CA LEU A 120 6.72 -9.68 4.54
C LEU A 120 6.97 -8.89 3.24
N ASN A 121 8.12 -9.07 2.62
CA ASN A 121 8.42 -8.42 1.33
C ASN A 121 8.16 -9.37 0.15
N VAL A 122 7.34 -8.93 -0.79
CA VAL A 122 7.12 -9.58 -2.07
C VAL A 122 8.11 -8.99 -3.08
N HIS A 123 9.16 -9.75 -3.36
CA HIS A 123 10.23 -9.34 -4.27
C HIS A 123 10.07 -10.06 -5.63
N PRO A 124 10.14 -9.35 -6.77
CA PRO A 124 9.91 -9.94 -8.10
C PRO A 124 11.13 -10.71 -8.63
N SER A 125 11.79 -11.52 -7.81
CA SER A 125 12.92 -12.35 -8.24
C SER A 125 13.07 -13.64 -7.44
N LEU A 126 13.87 -14.56 -8.00
CA LEU A 126 14.29 -15.78 -7.34
C LEU A 126 15.43 -15.49 -6.36
N LEU A 127 15.08 -15.13 -5.12
CA LEU A 127 16.08 -14.90 -4.07
C LEU A 127 16.93 -16.16 -3.82
N PRO A 128 18.25 -16.00 -3.52
CA PRO A 128 18.96 -14.76 -3.25
C PRO A 128 19.43 -14.01 -4.51
N PHE A 129 19.12 -14.48 -5.72
CA PHE A 129 19.51 -13.82 -6.97
C PHE A 129 18.68 -12.54 -7.20
N TYR A 130 19.30 -11.54 -7.85
CA TYR A 130 18.66 -10.26 -8.21
C TYR A 130 18.07 -9.50 -7.01
N ARG A 131 18.80 -9.46 -5.89
CA ARG A 131 18.48 -8.55 -4.77
C ARG A 131 18.75 -7.11 -5.19
N GLY A 132 17.90 -6.21 -4.71
CA GLY A 132 18.01 -4.78 -5.01
C GLY A 132 17.27 -4.41 -6.29
N PRO A 133 17.33 -3.12 -6.67
CA PRO A 133 16.89 -2.63 -7.97
C PRO A 133 17.88 -3.00 -9.09
#